data_AF-G3J3H7-F1
#
_entry.id   AF-G3J3H7-F1
#
_cell.length_a   1.000
_cell.length_b   1.000
_cell.length_c   1.000
_cell.angle_alpha   90.00
_cell.angle_beta   90.00
_cell.angle_gamma   90.00
#
_symmetry.space_group_name_H-M   'P 1'
#
loop_
_entity.id
_entity.type
_entity.pdbx_description
1 polymer ?
#
loop_
_entity_poly.entity_id
_entity_poly.type
_entity_poly.pdbx_seq_one_letter_code
_entity_poly.pdbx_strand_id
1 'polypeptide(L)'
;MDAPIQEQKPATASAPVVQPAAHKGPVDDQEVKFWTDRANDFLARPSEHINSHSPAGAQAWYAGFFDCFNPIDTCLITWCLPCVTFGQVQHRMQRSVDLEGYQPVNTSCLLLCGAACVGCVCVPIAMQRQMMREKYNLEGGCLEDIARTYCCGCCSIVQHDKEAQHRERLLRQSNVADQQYAAPPAMSVPPPKQA
;
A
#
# COMPACT_ATOMS: atom_id res chain seq x y z
N MET A 1 16.24 38.18 -22.36
CA MET A 1 16.76 37.51 -21.14
C MET A 1 15.85 36.34 -20.94
N ASP A 2 16.14 35.30 -21.70
CA ASP A 2 15.23 34.21 -22.00
C ASP A 2 15.73 32.99 -21.24
N ALA A 3 14.91 32.49 -20.31
CA ALA A 3 15.22 31.32 -19.51
C ALA A 3 15.05 30.05 -20.37
N PRO A 4 15.97 29.07 -20.27
CA PRO A 4 15.87 27.84 -21.05
C PRO A 4 14.79 26.91 -20.51
N ILE A 5 13.97 26.41 -21.44
CA ILE A 5 12.96 25.36 -21.27
C ILE A 5 13.67 24.05 -20.91
N GLN A 6 13.29 23.43 -19.79
CA GLN A 6 13.78 22.11 -19.38
C GLN A 6 12.96 21.01 -20.09
N GLU A 7 13.65 20.17 -20.85
CA GLU A 7 13.11 19.05 -21.59
C GLU A 7 12.75 17.89 -20.64
N GLN A 8 11.46 17.54 -20.57
CA GLN A 8 10.97 16.38 -19.80
C GLN A 8 11.27 15.08 -20.55
N LYS A 9 12.12 14.23 -19.96
CA LYS A 9 12.39 12.87 -20.42
C LYS A 9 11.11 12.01 -20.28
N PRO A 10 10.67 11.30 -21.33
CA PRO A 10 9.42 10.55 -21.31
C PRO A 10 9.47 9.36 -20.34
N ALA A 11 8.35 9.16 -19.64
CA ALA A 11 8.15 8.05 -18.70
C ALA A 11 8.19 6.71 -19.45
N THR A 12 9.15 5.87 -19.09
CA THR A 12 9.23 4.48 -19.57
C THR A 12 8.02 3.70 -19.06
N ALA A 13 7.24 3.15 -19.99
CA ALA A 13 6.12 2.26 -19.71
C ALA A 13 6.58 1.09 -18.81
N SER A 14 5.88 0.89 -17.70
CA SER A 14 6.15 -0.21 -16.77
C SER A 14 5.81 -1.54 -17.45
N ALA A 15 6.78 -2.45 -17.48
CA ALA A 15 6.60 -3.82 -17.97
C ALA A 15 5.51 -4.57 -17.17
N PRO A 16 4.82 -5.56 -17.77
CA PRO A 16 3.83 -6.37 -17.08
C PRO A 16 4.46 -7.09 -15.88
N VAL A 17 3.85 -6.93 -14.71
CA VAL A 17 4.24 -7.61 -13.47
C VAL A 17 4.05 -9.11 -13.66
N VAL A 18 5.15 -9.85 -13.79
CA VAL A 18 5.14 -11.31 -13.70
C VAL A 18 4.76 -11.67 -12.27
N GLN A 19 3.58 -12.27 -12.10
CA GLN A 19 3.16 -12.82 -10.81
C GLN A 19 4.13 -13.92 -10.39
N PRO A 20 4.80 -13.83 -9.22
CA PRO A 20 5.64 -14.92 -8.76
C PRO A 20 4.78 -16.15 -8.44
N ALA A 21 5.30 -17.33 -8.76
CA ALA A 21 4.68 -18.62 -8.51
C ALA A 21 4.27 -18.81 -7.03
N ALA A 22 3.20 -19.58 -6.81
CA ALA A 22 2.63 -19.86 -5.50
C ALA A 22 3.69 -20.27 -4.46
N HIS A 23 3.95 -19.38 -3.50
CA HIS A 23 4.85 -19.63 -2.38
C HIS A 23 4.26 -20.72 -1.48
N LYS A 24 4.99 -21.81 -1.24
CA LYS A 24 4.51 -23.02 -0.54
C LYS A 24 4.46 -22.89 0.99
N GLY A 25 4.66 -21.70 1.55
CA GLY A 25 4.68 -21.46 2.99
C GLY A 25 4.16 -20.08 3.40
N PRO A 26 3.95 -19.84 4.70
CA PRO A 26 3.40 -18.58 5.20
C PRO A 26 4.39 -17.40 5.15
N VAL A 27 5.69 -17.66 5.00
CA VAL A 27 6.74 -16.62 4.97
C VAL A 27 7.23 -16.44 3.54
N ASP A 28 6.94 -15.30 2.93
CA ASP A 28 7.47 -14.88 1.63
C ASP A 28 8.72 -13.99 1.80
N ASP A 29 9.86 -14.44 1.24
CA ASP A 29 11.15 -13.75 1.30
C ASP A 29 11.11 -12.32 0.74
N GLN A 30 10.30 -12.06 -0.28
CA GLN A 30 10.18 -10.70 -0.85
C GLN A 30 9.51 -9.75 0.15
N GLU A 31 8.48 -10.22 0.84
CA GLU A 31 7.80 -9.44 1.86
C GLU A 31 8.66 -9.26 3.12
N VAL A 32 9.46 -10.28 3.49
CA VAL A 32 10.47 -10.14 4.56
C VAL A 32 11.45 -9.03 4.20
N LYS A 33 12.04 -9.09 3.00
CA LYS A 33 12.98 -8.07 2.53
C LYS A 33 12.35 -6.68 2.53
N PHE A 34 11.11 -6.56 2.06
CA PHE A 34 10.36 -5.31 2.07
C PHE A 34 10.30 -4.70 3.49
N TRP A 35 9.90 -5.49 4.49
CA TRP A 35 9.79 -5.01 5.87
C TRP A 35 11.15 -4.71 6.49
N THR A 36 12.17 -5.54 6.20
CA THR A 36 13.54 -5.29 6.64
C THR A 36 14.09 -3.98 6.07
N ASP A 37 13.92 -3.73 4.77
CA ASP A 37 14.36 -2.49 4.13
C ASP A 37 13.67 -1.26 4.74
N ARG A 38 12.36 -1.36 5.01
CA ARG A 38 11.59 -0.28 5.63
C ARG A 38 12.05 0.01 7.07
N ALA A 39 12.35 -1.03 7.85
CA ALA A 39 12.89 -0.88 9.20
C ALA A 39 14.29 -0.27 9.17
N ASN A 40 15.15 -0.73 8.26
CA ASN A 40 16.50 -0.20 8.08
C ASN A 40 16.49 1.27 7.64
N ASP A 41 15.59 1.67 6.74
CA ASP A 41 15.42 3.08 6.35
C ASP A 41 15.02 3.95 7.54
N PHE A 42 14.09 3.48 8.38
CA PHE A 42 13.73 4.19 9.59
C PHE A 42 14.91 4.36 10.56
N LEU A 43 15.70 3.31 10.77
CA LEU A 43 16.87 3.34 11.65
C LEU A 43 18.02 4.19 11.11
N ALA A 44 18.18 4.26 9.78
CA ALA A 44 19.22 5.07 9.15
C ALA A 44 18.95 6.57 9.25
N ARG A 45 17.67 6.98 9.24
CA ARG A 45 17.24 8.38 9.24
C ARG A 45 16.01 8.63 10.11
N PRO A 46 16.10 8.37 11.43
CA PRO A 46 14.94 8.44 12.32
C PRO A 46 14.39 9.85 12.47
N SER A 47 15.26 10.87 12.45
CA SER A 47 14.85 12.27 12.57
C SER A 47 13.99 12.73 11.39
N GLU A 48 14.31 12.29 10.17
CA GLU A 48 13.53 12.63 8.98
C GLU A 48 12.14 12.00 9.03
N HIS A 49 12.06 10.73 9.45
CA HIS A 49 10.77 10.05 9.61
C HIS A 49 9.93 10.68 10.72
N ILE A 50 10.52 10.95 11.89
CA ILE A 50 9.80 11.55 13.03
C ILE A 50 9.25 12.93 12.67
N ASN A 51 10.02 13.75 11.94
CA ASN A 51 9.59 15.08 11.50
C ASN A 51 8.86 15.06 10.14
N SER A 52 8.50 13.89 9.62
CA SER A 52 7.80 13.79 8.35
C SER A 52 6.34 14.22 8.51
N HIS A 53 5.93 15.11 7.61
CA HIS A 53 4.55 15.56 7.45
C HIS A 53 4.17 15.48 5.99
N SER A 54 2.92 15.14 5.72
CA SER A 54 2.40 15.13 4.35
C SER A 54 2.41 16.56 3.77
N PRO A 55 2.64 16.71 2.46
CA PRO A 55 2.73 18.03 1.83
C PRO A 55 1.39 18.78 1.83
N ALA A 56 1.45 20.10 1.63
CA ALA A 56 0.24 20.91 1.42
C ALA A 56 -0.53 20.39 0.19
N GLY A 57 -1.84 20.17 0.35
CA GLY A 57 -2.69 19.58 -0.70
C GLY A 57 -2.77 18.05 -0.66
N ALA A 58 -2.23 17.39 0.37
CA ALA A 58 -2.49 15.98 0.64
C ALA A 58 -4.00 15.73 0.83
N GLN A 59 -4.44 14.54 0.43
CA GLN A 59 -5.83 14.12 0.46
C GLN A 59 -6.26 13.73 1.88
N ALA A 60 -7.51 13.99 2.22
CA ALA A 60 -8.10 13.47 3.45
C ALA A 60 -8.24 11.95 3.40
N TRP A 61 -8.27 11.33 4.58
CA TRP A 61 -8.61 9.91 4.75
C TRP A 61 -10.07 9.66 4.34
N TYR A 62 -10.32 8.57 3.60
CA TYR A 62 -11.67 8.20 3.19
C TYR A 62 -12.51 7.73 4.39
N ALA A 63 -11.94 6.88 5.24
CA ALA A 63 -12.62 6.38 6.44
C ALA A 63 -12.28 7.21 7.68
N GLY A 64 -13.28 7.47 8.53
CA GLY A 64 -13.06 8.11 9.83
C GLY A 64 -12.28 7.20 10.79
N PHE A 65 -11.50 7.79 11.71
CA PHE A 65 -10.65 7.00 12.61
C PHE A 65 -11.45 6.09 13.57
N PHE A 66 -12.54 6.59 14.16
CA PHE A 66 -13.41 5.80 15.05
C PHE A 66 -14.59 5.14 14.32
N ASP A 67 -14.55 5.07 13.00
CA ASP A 67 -15.60 4.43 12.19
C ASP A 67 -15.37 2.91 12.07
N CYS A 68 -14.76 2.25 13.05
CA CYS A 68 -14.40 0.83 12.90
C CYS A 68 -15.61 -0.10 12.84
N PHE A 69 -16.76 0.28 13.42
CA PHE A 69 -17.97 -0.55 13.50
C PHE A 69 -18.75 -0.72 12.19
N ASN A 70 -18.26 -0.19 11.06
CA ASN A 70 -18.94 -0.26 9.76
C ASN A 70 -18.01 -0.73 8.64
N PRO A 71 -17.86 -2.04 8.36
CA PRO A 71 -18.66 -3.14 8.90
C PRO A 71 -18.13 -3.65 10.26
N ILE A 72 -19.05 -4.06 11.13
CA ILE A 72 -18.72 -4.56 12.48
C ILE A 72 -17.91 -5.86 12.43
N ASP A 73 -18.11 -6.69 11.41
CA ASP A 73 -17.41 -7.97 11.26
C ASP A 73 -15.91 -7.77 11.14
N THR A 74 -15.47 -6.80 10.34
CA THR A 74 -14.04 -6.45 10.23
C THR A 74 -13.51 -5.97 11.57
N CYS A 75 -14.26 -5.13 12.30
CA CYS A 75 -13.86 -4.68 13.64
C CYS A 75 -13.66 -5.85 14.60
N LEU A 76 -14.58 -6.82 14.61
CA LEU A 76 -14.50 -7.99 15.49
C LEU A 76 -13.32 -8.89 15.13
N ILE A 77 -13.10 -9.15 13.84
CA ILE A 77 -11.96 -9.92 13.37
C ILE A 77 -10.65 -9.20 13.72
N THR A 78 -10.54 -7.90 13.48
CA THR A 78 -9.34 -7.12 13.83
C THR A 78 -9.12 -7.05 15.33
N TRP A 79 -10.18 -7.01 16.14
CA TRP A 79 -10.05 -7.03 17.59
C TRP A 79 -9.51 -8.37 18.09
N CYS A 80 -10.04 -9.49 17.58
CA CYS A 80 -9.61 -10.83 17.99
C CYS A 80 -8.26 -11.25 17.39
N LEU A 81 -8.01 -10.87 16.13
CA LEU A 81 -6.89 -11.31 15.30
C LEU A 81 -6.34 -10.12 14.47
N PRO A 82 -5.75 -9.09 15.13
CA PRO A 82 -5.31 -7.87 14.44
C PRO A 82 -4.26 -8.14 13.37
N CYS A 83 -3.43 -9.17 13.57
CA CYS A 83 -2.38 -9.58 12.63
C CYS A 83 -2.93 -10.07 11.28
N VAL A 84 -4.10 -10.72 11.28
CA VAL A 84 -4.76 -11.19 10.06
C VAL A 84 -5.19 -9.98 9.24
N THR A 85 -5.95 -9.05 9.83
CA THR A 85 -6.37 -7.84 9.11
C THR A 85 -5.18 -6.99 8.67
N PHE A 86 -4.16 -6.81 9.52
CA PHE A 86 -2.92 -6.12 9.14
C PHE A 86 -2.25 -6.75 7.91
N GLY A 87 -2.17 -8.08 7.86
CA GLY A 87 -1.67 -8.80 6.70
C GLY A 87 -2.56 -8.68 5.46
N GLN A 88 -3.89 -8.59 5.63
CA GLN A 88 -4.83 -8.32 4.54
C GLN A 88 -4.59 -6.94 3.93
N VAL A 89 -4.45 -5.90 4.78
CA VAL A 89 -4.14 -4.54 4.32
C VAL A 89 -2.89 -4.54 3.48
N GLN A 90 -1.81 -5.17 3.97
CA GLN A 90 -0.55 -5.22 3.23
C GLN A 90 -0.72 -5.92 1.88
N HIS A 91 -1.42 -7.05 1.85
CA HIS A 91 -1.67 -7.80 0.63
C HIS A 91 -2.48 -6.99 -0.39
N ARG A 92 -3.49 -6.24 0.06
CA ARG A 92 -4.25 -5.31 -0.81
C ARG A 92 -3.35 -4.23 -1.39
N MET A 93 -2.50 -3.64 -0.55
CA MET A 93 -1.61 -2.55 -0.97
C MET A 93 -0.52 -3.02 -1.94
N GLN A 94 -0.05 -4.26 -1.85
CA GLN A 94 1.13 -4.68 -2.63
C GLN A 94 0.82 -5.64 -3.78
N ARG A 95 -0.26 -6.42 -3.66
CA ARG A 95 -0.51 -7.55 -4.55
C ARG A 95 -1.86 -7.44 -5.26
N SER A 96 -2.94 -7.54 -4.49
CA SER A 96 -4.28 -7.61 -5.08
C SER A 96 -5.35 -7.08 -4.14
N VAL A 97 -6.12 -6.12 -4.65
CA VAL A 97 -7.27 -5.56 -3.92
C VAL A 97 -8.33 -6.60 -3.60
N ASP A 98 -8.47 -7.64 -4.42
CA ASP A 98 -9.44 -8.73 -4.23
C ASP A 98 -8.89 -9.90 -3.39
N LEU A 99 -7.70 -9.75 -2.80
CA LEU A 99 -7.04 -10.77 -1.98
C LEU A 99 -6.74 -12.08 -2.73
N GLU A 100 -6.52 -12.01 -4.05
CA GLU A 100 -6.05 -13.15 -4.84
C GLU A 100 -4.71 -13.65 -4.28
N GLY A 101 -4.64 -14.95 -3.97
CA GLY A 101 -3.45 -15.58 -3.38
C GLY A 101 -3.18 -15.21 -1.92
N TYR A 102 -4.08 -14.49 -1.24
CA TYR A 102 -3.93 -14.16 0.17
C TYR A 102 -4.03 -15.41 1.07
N GLN A 103 -3.22 -15.44 2.13
CA GLN A 103 -3.30 -16.43 3.21
C GLN A 103 -3.42 -15.70 4.56
N PRO A 104 -4.33 -16.12 5.47
CA PRO A 104 -4.51 -15.47 6.77
C PRO A 104 -3.25 -15.35 7.60
N VAL A 105 -2.42 -16.40 7.57
CA VAL A 105 -1.08 -16.40 8.18
C VAL A 105 -0.08 -16.18 7.05
N ASN A 106 0.39 -14.93 6.93
CA ASN A 106 1.42 -14.51 5.99
C ASN A 106 2.59 -13.80 6.71
N THR A 107 3.59 -13.33 5.98
CA THR A 107 4.75 -12.63 6.54
C THR A 107 4.33 -11.42 7.40
N SER A 108 3.43 -10.56 6.91
CA SER A 108 2.94 -9.40 7.67
C SER A 108 2.18 -9.79 8.94
N CYS A 109 1.38 -10.86 8.89
CA CYS A 109 0.71 -11.41 10.06
C CYS A 109 1.73 -11.87 11.11
N LEU A 110 2.75 -12.64 10.70
CA LEU A 110 3.81 -13.12 11.58
C LEU A 110 4.67 -11.97 12.13
N LEU A 111 4.91 -10.92 11.34
CA LEU A 111 5.58 -9.70 11.77
C LEU A 111 4.80 -9.03 12.91
N LEU A 112 3.49 -8.82 12.74
CA LEU A 112 2.69 -8.17 13.78
C LEU A 112 2.60 -9.04 15.05
N CYS A 113 2.46 -10.37 14.89
CA CYS A 113 2.51 -11.30 16.01
C CYS A 113 3.84 -11.21 16.77
N GLY A 114 4.97 -11.27 16.05
CA GLY A 114 6.30 -11.16 16.66
C GLY A 114 6.52 -9.82 17.37
N ALA A 115 6.07 -8.72 16.75
CA ALA A 115 6.12 -7.39 17.36
C ALA A 115 5.27 -7.31 18.63
N ALA A 116 4.09 -7.93 18.64
CA ALA A 116 3.24 -8.00 19.83
C ALA A 116 3.92 -8.78 20.98
N CYS A 117 4.62 -9.88 20.68
CA CYS A 117 5.34 -10.68 21.68
C CYS A 117 6.43 -9.90 22.44
N VAL A 118 7.00 -8.86 21.83
CA VAL A 118 8.04 -8.00 22.46
C VAL A 118 7.52 -6.60 22.83
N GLY A 119 6.20 -6.39 22.78
CA GLY A 119 5.56 -5.12 23.18
C GLY A 119 5.74 -3.96 22.19
N CYS A 120 6.13 -4.22 20.94
CA CYS A 120 6.36 -3.19 19.92
C CYS A 120 5.30 -3.19 18.80
N VAL A 121 4.10 -3.71 19.06
CA VAL A 121 3.00 -3.82 18.07
C VAL A 121 2.64 -2.50 17.37
N CYS A 122 2.86 -1.37 18.04
CA CYS A 122 2.58 -0.04 17.49
C CYS A 122 3.49 0.31 16.29
N VAL A 123 4.71 -0.21 16.26
CA VAL A 123 5.72 0.10 15.23
C VAL A 123 5.26 -0.35 13.84
N PRO A 124 4.97 -1.64 13.58
CA PRO A 124 4.52 -2.08 12.26
C PRO A 124 3.19 -1.45 11.85
N ILE A 125 2.25 -1.21 12.78
CA ILE A 125 0.97 -0.56 12.47
C ILE A 125 1.20 0.90 12.03
N ALA A 126 2.01 1.66 12.76
CA ALA A 126 2.35 3.04 12.39
C ALA A 126 3.17 3.10 11.09
N MET A 127 4.09 2.16 10.87
CA MET A 127 4.83 2.05 9.60
C MET A 127 3.90 1.77 8.42
N GLN A 128 2.94 0.86 8.56
CA GLN A 128 1.93 0.61 7.53
C GLN A 128 1.10 1.86 7.26
N ARG A 129 0.69 2.58 8.31
CA ARG A 129 -0.02 3.85 8.16
C ARG A 129 0.78 4.89 7.36
N GLN A 130 2.06 5.05 7.70
CA GLN A 130 2.97 5.93 6.97
C GLN A 130 3.09 5.52 5.50
N MET A 131 3.19 4.22 5.21
CA MET A 131 3.20 3.71 3.83
C MET A 131 1.92 4.08 3.07
N MET A 132 0.76 4.05 3.72
CA MET A 132 -0.49 4.50 3.09
C MET A 132 -0.46 5.99 2.78
N ARG A 133 0.05 6.81 3.69
CA ARG A 133 0.21 8.26 3.46
C ARG A 133 1.10 8.55 2.27
N GLU A 134 2.25 7.87 2.19
CA GLU A 134 3.17 7.99 1.06
C GLU A 134 2.55 7.50 -0.25
N LYS A 135 1.91 6.31 -0.24
CA LYS A 135 1.37 5.69 -1.44
C LYS A 135 0.18 6.46 -2.04
N TYR A 136 -0.71 6.97 -1.19
CA TYR A 136 -1.95 7.60 -1.61
C TYR A 136 -1.97 9.12 -1.44
N ASN A 137 -0.83 9.72 -1.07
CA ASN A 137 -0.71 11.14 -0.76
C ASN A 137 -1.74 11.62 0.28
N LEU A 138 -1.81 10.95 1.43
CA LEU A 138 -2.77 11.26 2.51
C LEU A 138 -2.17 12.19 3.55
N GLU A 139 -3.02 13.01 4.15
CA GLU A 139 -2.67 13.89 5.26
C GLU A 139 -2.19 13.11 6.51
N GLY A 140 -1.30 13.74 7.27
CA GLY A 140 -0.82 13.22 8.56
C GLY A 140 0.69 13.39 8.74
N GLY A 141 1.22 12.79 9.80
CA GLY A 141 2.64 12.79 10.12
C GLY A 141 3.00 11.61 11.01
N CYS A 142 4.30 11.32 11.15
CA CYS A 142 4.76 10.14 11.88
C CYS A 142 4.28 10.10 13.34
N LEU A 143 4.35 11.23 14.06
CA LEU A 143 3.86 11.30 15.44
C LEU A 143 2.34 11.08 15.54
N GLU A 144 1.57 11.56 14.57
CA GLU A 144 0.12 11.31 14.51
C GLU A 144 -0.18 9.83 14.26
N ASP A 145 0.58 9.19 13.36
CA ASP A 145 0.43 7.77 13.05
C ASP A 145 0.68 6.90 14.28
N ILE A 146 1.72 7.23 15.05
CA ILE A 146 2.04 6.59 16.33
C ILE A 146 0.92 6.85 17.35
N ALA A 147 0.52 8.11 17.53
CA ALA A 147 -0.50 8.49 18.52
C ALA A 147 -1.86 7.81 18.25
N ARG A 148 -2.30 7.75 16.99
CA ARG A 148 -3.53 7.04 16.59
C ARG A 148 -3.43 5.55 16.89
N THR A 149 -2.30 4.94 16.56
CA THR A 149 -2.06 3.52 16.81
C THR A 149 -2.12 3.19 18.31
N TYR A 150 -1.52 4.02 19.17
CA TYR A 150 -1.62 3.87 20.63
C TYR A 150 -3.03 4.13 21.16
N CYS A 151 -3.75 5.11 20.60
CA CYS A 151 -5.11 5.43 21.02
C CYS A 151 -6.08 4.27 20.77
N CYS A 152 -6.01 3.66 19.58
CA CYS A 152 -6.80 2.48 19.26
C CYS A 152 -6.17 1.72 18.07
N GLY A 153 -5.39 0.67 18.36
CA GLY A 153 -4.75 -0.15 17.32
C GLY A 153 -5.76 -0.85 16.41
N CYS A 154 -6.88 -1.34 16.96
CA CYS A 154 -7.97 -1.93 16.19
C CYS A 154 -8.55 -0.92 15.19
N CYS A 155 -8.91 0.28 15.67
CA CYS A 155 -9.47 1.34 14.83
C CYS A 155 -8.49 1.76 13.72
N SER A 156 -7.19 1.84 14.05
CA SER A 156 -6.12 2.14 13.09
C SER A 156 -6.09 1.09 11.97
N ILE A 157 -6.02 -0.20 12.31
CA ILE A 157 -5.98 -1.29 11.33
C ILE A 157 -7.25 -1.36 10.49
N VAL A 158 -8.44 -1.18 11.09
CA VAL A 158 -9.70 -1.15 10.33
C VAL A 158 -9.75 0.04 9.38
N GLN A 159 -9.31 1.23 9.82
CA GLN A 159 -9.20 2.39 8.95
C GLN A 159 -8.25 2.09 7.77
N HIS A 160 -7.11 1.42 8.03
CA HIS A 160 -6.20 1.01 6.96
C HIS A 160 -6.84 0.04 5.97
N ASP A 161 -7.59 -0.97 6.43
CA ASP A 161 -8.25 -1.92 5.52
C ASP A 161 -9.29 -1.21 4.64
N LYS A 162 -10.11 -0.33 5.22
CA LYS A 162 -11.07 0.47 4.44
C LYS A 162 -10.39 1.37 3.41
N GLU A 163 -9.32 2.04 3.82
CA GLU A 163 -8.58 2.95 2.95
C GLU A 163 -7.91 2.19 1.79
N ALA A 164 -7.29 1.05 2.07
CA ALA A 164 -6.67 0.20 1.06
C ALA A 164 -7.72 -0.36 0.09
N GLN A 165 -8.85 -0.85 0.60
CA GLN A 165 -9.95 -1.32 -0.24
C GLN A 165 -10.51 -0.23 -1.15
N HIS A 166 -10.76 0.97 -0.61
CA HIS A 166 -11.33 2.07 -1.38
C HIS A 166 -10.38 2.53 -2.48
N ARG A 167 -9.12 2.81 -2.12
CA ARG A 167 -8.17 3.44 -3.06
C ARG A 167 -7.61 2.48 -4.09
N GLU A 168 -7.30 1.23 -3.72
CA GLU A 168 -6.83 0.26 -4.71
C GLU A 168 -7.92 -0.07 -5.75
N ARG A 169 -9.20 -0.07 -5.35
CA ARG A 169 -10.30 -0.21 -6.33
C ARG A 169 -10.36 0.97 -7.30
N LEU A 170 -10.24 2.20 -6.80
CA LEU A 170 -10.20 3.39 -7.65
C LEU A 170 -9.01 3.36 -8.61
N LEU A 171 -7.81 3.05 -8.13
CA LEU A 171 -6.61 2.93 -8.96
C LEU A 171 -6.77 1.86 -10.05
N ARG A 172 -7.35 0.70 -9.72
CA ARG A 172 -7.65 -0.34 -10.71
C ARG A 172 -8.63 0.14 -11.78
N GLN A 173 -9.71 0.82 -11.38
CA GLN A 173 -10.71 1.34 -12.31
C GLN A 173 -10.11 2.39 -13.26
N SER A 174 -9.29 3.31 -12.75
CA SER A 174 -8.57 4.29 -13.55
C SER A 174 -7.66 3.62 -14.58
N ASN A 175 -6.87 2.62 -14.15
CA ASN A 175 -5.97 1.89 -15.05
C ASN A 175 -6.72 1.17 -16.18
N VAL A 176 -7.89 0.59 -15.90
CA VAL A 176 -8.71 -0.06 -16.93
C VAL A 176 -9.28 0.96 -17.92
N ALA A 177 -9.73 2.11 -17.43
CA ALA A 177 -10.20 3.19 -18.29
C ALA A 177 -9.08 3.68 -19.23
N ASP A 178 -7.88 3.93 -18.70
CA ASP A 178 -6.74 4.39 -19.50
C ASP A 178 -6.32 3.37 -20.58
N GLN A 179 -6.34 2.07 -20.25
CA GLN A 179 -6.08 1.00 -21.23
C GLN A 179 -7.13 0.94 -22.34
N GLN A 180 -8.40 1.21 -22.02
CA GLN A 180 -9.48 1.21 -23.01
C GLN A 180 -9.37 2.38 -24.00
N TYR A 181 -8.78 3.50 -23.58
CA TYR A 181 -8.54 4.67 -24.45
C TYR A 181 -7.18 4.64 -25.17
N ALA A 182 -6.34 3.62 -24.96
CA ALA A 182 -5.07 3.47 -25.67
C ALA A 182 -5.32 3.12 -27.15
N ALA A 183 -4.76 3.92 -28.07
CA ALA A 183 -4.94 3.73 -29.51
C ALA A 183 -4.42 2.36 -29.99
N PRO A 184 -5.13 1.64 -30.88
CA PRO A 184 -4.67 0.37 -31.40
C PRO A 184 -3.35 0.53 -32.18
N PRO A 185 -2.45 -0.47 -32.16
CA PRO A 185 -1.21 -0.42 -32.91
C PRO A 185 -1.48 -0.24 -34.40
N ALA A 186 -0.71 0.64 -35.05
CA ALA A 186 -0.86 0.96 -36.46
C ALA A 186 -0.78 -0.30 -37.33
N MET A 187 -1.85 -0.60 -38.05
CA MET A 187 -1.90 -1.71 -39.01
C MET A 187 -0.96 -1.40 -40.18
N SER A 188 0.16 -2.10 -40.28
CA SER A 188 1.02 -2.05 -41.47
C SER A 188 0.36 -2.86 -42.59
N VAL A 189 -0.08 -2.17 -43.64
CA VAL A 189 -0.59 -2.83 -44.85
C VAL A 189 0.62 -3.37 -45.62
N PRO A 190 0.70 -4.70 -45.86
CA PRO A 190 1.79 -5.25 -46.66
C PRO A 190 1.72 -4.74 -48.11
N PRO A 191 2.86 -4.49 -48.76
CA PRO A 191 2.87 -3.97 -50.12
C PRO A 191 2.24 -4.96 -51.12
N PRO A 192 1.51 -4.47 -52.14
CA PRO A 192 0.87 -5.33 -53.13
C PRO A 192 1.91 -6.13 -53.92
N LYS A 193 1.64 -7.43 -54.09
CA LYS A 193 2.47 -8.33 -54.90
C LYS A 193 2.40 -7.89 -56.36
N GLN A 194 3.54 -7.56 -56.94
CA GLN A 194 3.67 -7.29 -58.37
C GLN A 194 3.62 -8.62 -59.15
N ALA A 195 2.82 -8.65 -60.21
CA ALA A 195 2.63 -9.79 -61.11
C ALA A 195 3.65 -9.76 -62.27
#